data_AF-A0A8T4E684-F1
#
_entry.id   AF-A0A8T4E684-F1
#
_cell.length_a   1.000
_cell.length_b   1.000
_cell.length_c   1.000
_cell.angle_alpha   90.00
_cell.angle_beta   90.00
_cell.angle_gamma   90.00
#
_symmetry.space_group_name_H-M   'P 1'
#
loop_
_entity.id
_entity.type
_entity.pdbx_description
1 polymer ?
#
loop_
_entity_poly.entity_id
_entity_poly.type
_entity_poly.pdbx_seq_one_letter_code
_entity_poly.pdbx_strand_id
1 'polypeptide(L)'
;MNYVCDTSVIVDGRILELILEKKLEGKFYIHKATIAELEYQSNMNKEIGYAGFSVIGKLREMEKEGAIEILIEGERPRGEQVKYAKLEGSLDFAIRELARGIGGTLVTGDKVQHQAALAEGIETIYLRAKEEAHKLGFEKYFDKNDVMSVHFKEDCPVVRKRGKPGEVLVEEVGKPIGLSYIRALGEEIVEATTRNRSYYFEIDKVGASVIQMGIYRIVIAKTPFSDGFEITIVRPIKKLNFSDYELSPRLKDRIDNSAEGILICGPPGSGKSTFAAALAEYYHGKNKVVKTMESPRDMRVNAAITQYTALDGDFDNTKEILLLVRPDYTFYDEVRKMKDFQIFADMRLSGIGLVGVVHGHRAIDAIQRLIGKVELGVIPQIVDTVILIEKGGIGQVYELAQVVKVPSGMREQDLARPVIEVREFESGDLEYEMYKFGEETVVLSMEKVGSGAFGGRSSKRGYGRGGGASRLDSSLSKLLSYAYKIEKQGKGYVLHAHPNDMHYILGKGIKKFRKIEKRYGPIQVEEI
;
A
#
# COMPACT_ATOMS: atom_id res chain seq x y z
N MET A 1 39.84 19.00 27.08
CA MET A 1 38.79 18.00 27.37
C MET A 1 38.80 16.96 26.24
N ASN A 2 38.50 15.70 26.54
CA ASN A 2 38.47 14.62 25.54
C ASN A 2 37.00 14.26 25.30
N TYR A 3 36.54 14.31 24.05
CA TYR A 3 35.18 13.95 23.68
C TYR A 3 35.21 12.70 22.81
N VAL A 4 34.43 11.68 23.16
CA VAL A 4 34.24 10.50 22.30
C VAL A 4 32.91 10.63 21.58
N CYS A 5 32.95 10.69 20.25
CA CYS A 5 31.78 10.87 19.42
C CYS A 5 31.17 9.52 19.05
N ASP A 6 29.92 9.31 19.44
CA ASP A 6 29.12 8.17 19.04
C ASP A 6 28.69 8.24 17.56
N THR A 7 28.40 7.09 16.93
CA THR A 7 27.93 7.03 15.52
C THR A 7 26.68 7.90 15.32
N SER A 8 25.76 7.90 16.28
CA SER A 8 24.52 8.70 16.20
C SER A 8 24.79 10.20 16.00
N VAL A 9 25.81 10.73 16.69
CA VAL A 9 26.19 12.15 16.67
C VAL A 9 27.05 12.52 15.46
N ILE A 10 27.74 11.53 14.89
CA ILE A 10 28.41 11.70 13.61
C ILE A 10 27.39 11.77 12.47
N VAL A 11 26.40 10.87 12.45
CA VAL A 11 25.37 10.85 11.39
C VAL A 11 24.45 12.07 11.48
N ASP A 12 24.12 12.51 12.68
CA ASP A 12 23.23 13.67 12.87
C ASP A 12 23.90 15.02 12.65
N GLY A 13 25.22 15.09 12.44
CA GLY A 13 25.95 16.33 12.16
C GLY A 13 26.01 17.36 13.30
N ARG A 14 25.34 17.16 14.44
CA ARG A 14 25.28 18.13 15.55
C ARG A 14 26.62 18.35 16.22
N ILE A 15 27.55 17.40 16.08
CA ILE A 15 28.93 17.60 16.52
C ILE A 15 29.59 18.80 15.85
N LEU A 16 29.30 19.03 14.56
CA LEU A 16 29.85 20.17 13.81
C LEU A 16 29.32 21.48 14.39
N GLU A 17 28.03 21.56 14.67
CA GLU A 17 27.40 22.74 15.24
C GLU A 17 27.97 23.07 16.62
N LEU A 18 28.11 22.06 17.49
CA LEU A 18 28.65 22.26 18.83
C LEU A 18 30.10 22.77 18.81
N ILE A 19 30.90 22.32 17.84
CA ILE A 19 32.27 22.80 17.65
C ILE A 19 32.25 24.22 17.09
N LEU A 20 31.47 24.50 16.05
CA LEU A 20 31.38 25.82 15.40
C LEU A 20 30.87 26.90 16.36
N GLU A 21 29.89 26.55 17.20
CA GLU A 21 29.33 27.44 18.23
C GLU A 21 30.22 27.55 19.47
N LYS A 22 31.39 26.90 19.49
CA LYS A 22 32.33 26.86 20.63
C LYS A 22 31.70 26.33 21.93
N LYS A 23 30.69 25.45 21.81
CA LYS A 23 30.08 24.76 22.95
C LYS A 23 30.91 23.57 23.40
N LEU A 24 31.67 22.96 22.50
CA LEU A 24 32.64 21.91 22.79
C LEU A 24 34.02 22.31 22.29
N GLU A 25 34.98 22.41 23.19
CA GLU A 25 36.39 22.71 22.88
C GLU A 25 37.30 21.62 23.46
N GLY A 26 38.12 20.99 22.61
CA GLY A 26 38.99 19.90 23.04
C GLY A 26 39.40 18.95 21.91
N LYS A 27 39.81 17.75 22.31
CA LYS A 27 40.17 16.64 21.39
C LYS A 27 38.93 15.78 21.13
N PHE A 28 38.69 15.45 19.87
CA PHE A 28 37.57 14.63 19.44
C PHE A 28 38.04 13.25 19.00
N TYR A 29 37.47 12.22 19.60
CA TYR A 29 37.82 10.83 19.37
C TYR A 29 36.68 10.13 18.64
N ILE A 30 37.00 9.43 17.56
CA ILE A 30 36.06 8.56 16.83
C ILE A 30 36.59 7.14 16.90
N HIS A 31 35.80 6.20 17.42
CA HIS A 31 36.23 4.82 17.50
C HIS A 31 36.29 4.17 16.10
N LYS A 32 37.26 3.29 15.82
CA LYS A 32 37.36 2.57 14.54
C LYS A 32 36.13 1.71 14.21
N ALA A 33 35.36 1.33 15.23
CA ALA A 33 34.09 0.65 15.04
C ALA A 33 33.04 1.55 14.35
N THR A 34 32.96 2.84 14.69
CA THR A 34 32.09 3.81 14.00
C THR A 34 32.46 3.91 12.51
N ILE A 35 33.76 3.94 12.19
CA ILE A 35 34.22 3.92 10.79
C ILE A 35 33.77 2.65 10.08
N ALA A 36 33.95 1.48 10.71
CA ALA A 36 33.54 0.20 10.14
C ALA A 36 32.02 0.10 9.92
N GLU A 37 31.24 0.67 10.83
CA GLU A 37 29.78 0.74 10.72
C GLU A 37 29.35 1.62 9.54
N LEU A 38 29.88 2.84 9.43
CA LEU A 38 29.57 3.75 8.32
C LEU A 38 30.02 3.17 6.96
N GLU A 39 31.16 2.49 6.94
CA GLU A 39 31.65 1.76 5.76
C GLU A 39 30.69 0.64 5.37
N TYR A 40 30.20 -0.15 6.35
CA TYR A 40 29.20 -1.18 6.09
C TYR A 40 27.89 -0.60 5.55
N GLN A 41 27.38 0.48 6.14
CA GLN A 41 26.16 1.15 5.64
C GLN A 41 26.37 1.70 4.22
N SER A 42 27.52 2.30 3.93
CA SER A 42 27.89 2.80 2.61
C SER A 42 28.04 1.67 1.58
N ASN A 43 28.63 0.53 1.95
CA ASN A 43 28.73 -0.66 1.10
C ASN A 43 27.37 -1.32 0.83
N MET A 44 26.44 -1.22 1.78
CA MET A 44 25.01 -1.55 1.58
C MET A 44 24.25 -0.46 0.83
N ASN A 45 24.96 0.58 0.39
CA ASN A 45 24.45 1.71 -0.35
C ASN A 45 23.28 2.40 0.35
N LYS A 46 23.42 2.62 1.66
CA LYS A 46 22.46 3.35 2.50
C LYS A 46 22.95 4.77 2.74
N GLU A 47 22.04 5.75 2.65
CA GLU A 47 22.39 7.18 2.80
C GLU A 47 22.98 7.53 4.16
N ILE A 48 22.58 6.83 5.22
CA ILE A 48 23.13 7.02 6.57
C ILE A 48 24.66 6.88 6.60
N GLY A 49 25.22 5.95 5.83
CA GLY A 49 26.67 5.77 5.75
C GLY A 49 27.37 6.96 5.10
N TYR A 50 26.81 7.46 4.00
CA TYR A 50 27.35 8.61 3.27
C TYR A 50 27.24 9.90 4.09
N ALA A 51 26.11 10.14 4.76
CA ALA A 51 25.91 11.27 5.67
C ALA A 51 26.96 11.29 6.79
N GLY A 52 27.23 10.13 7.43
CA GLY A 52 28.27 10.05 8.45
C GLY A 52 29.67 10.33 7.92
N PHE A 53 30.04 9.83 6.72
CA PHE A 53 31.34 10.15 6.12
C PHE A 53 31.46 11.61 5.68
N SER A 54 30.36 12.23 5.23
CA SER A 54 30.31 13.67 4.91
C SER A 54 30.64 14.51 6.15
N VAL A 55 30.07 14.17 7.31
CA VAL A 55 30.38 14.83 8.59
C VAL A 55 31.83 14.61 9.01
N ILE A 56 32.36 13.39 8.89
CA ILE A 56 33.78 13.12 9.17
C ILE A 56 34.70 13.92 8.24
N GLY A 57 34.33 14.07 6.97
CA GLY A 57 35.06 14.89 6.00
C GLY A 57 35.15 16.34 6.46
N LYS A 58 34.01 16.95 6.83
CA LYS A 58 33.95 18.32 7.35
C LYS A 58 34.76 18.49 8.65
N LEU A 59 34.70 17.51 9.55
CA LEU A 59 35.53 17.50 10.76
C LEU A 59 37.02 17.54 10.40
N ARG A 60 37.47 16.74 9.42
CA ARG A 60 38.87 16.74 8.95
C ARG A 60 39.29 18.05 8.28
N GLU A 61 38.37 18.76 7.65
CA GLU A 61 38.64 20.11 7.12
C GLU A 61 38.88 21.11 8.27
N MET A 62 38.04 21.09 9.30
CA MET A 62 38.21 21.93 10.50
C MET A 62 39.52 21.64 11.25
N GLU A 63 39.97 20.38 11.27
CA GLU A 63 41.28 20.00 11.83
C GLU A 63 42.44 20.59 11.02
N LYS A 64 42.37 20.57 9.69
CA LYS A 64 43.40 21.18 8.82
C LYS A 64 43.49 22.70 9.00
N GLU A 65 42.36 23.34 9.28
CA GLU A 65 42.29 24.77 9.61
C GLU A 65 42.80 25.09 11.03
N GLY A 66 43.14 24.06 11.82
CA GLY A 66 43.67 24.18 13.18
C GLY A 66 42.60 24.47 14.23
N ALA A 67 41.31 24.28 13.91
CA ALA A 67 40.21 24.57 14.83
C ALA A 67 39.99 23.47 15.88
N ILE A 68 40.32 22.21 15.54
CA ILE A 68 40.10 21.02 16.39
C ILE A 68 41.20 19.96 16.18
N GLU A 69 41.29 18.98 17.08
CA GLU A 69 42.13 17.79 16.94
C GLU A 69 41.26 16.52 16.86
N ILE A 70 41.44 15.67 15.85
CA ILE A 70 40.62 14.47 15.63
C ILE A 70 41.46 13.20 15.63
N LEU A 71 41.16 12.31 16.58
CA LEU A 71 41.84 11.04 16.78
C LEU A 71 40.90 9.87 16.44
N ILE A 72 41.37 8.95 15.60
CA ILE A 72 40.63 7.71 15.30
C ILE A 72 41.33 6.54 15.99
N GLU A 73 40.72 6.05 17.07
CA GLU A 73 41.35 5.07 17.98
C GLU A 73 40.51 3.81 18.18
N GLY A 74 41.09 2.85 18.90
CA GLY A 74 40.46 1.56 19.21
C GLY A 74 40.72 0.46 18.18
N GLU A 75 40.07 -0.69 18.40
CA GLU A 75 40.17 -1.86 17.53
C GLU A 75 39.07 -1.84 16.46
N ARG A 76 39.44 -2.27 15.24
CA ARG A 76 38.48 -2.37 14.14
C ARG A 76 37.78 -3.74 14.20
N PRO A 77 36.45 -3.79 14.34
CA PRO A 77 35.71 -5.05 14.33
C PRO A 77 35.83 -5.74 12.96
N ARG A 78 35.76 -7.08 12.94
CA ARG A 78 35.78 -7.88 11.71
C ARG A 78 34.44 -7.79 10.98
N GLY A 79 34.43 -7.98 9.66
CA GLY A 79 33.24 -7.71 8.80
C GLY A 79 31.95 -8.44 9.22
N GLU A 80 32.02 -9.72 9.58
CA GLU A 80 30.85 -10.46 10.08
C GLU A 80 30.33 -9.91 11.41
N GLN A 81 31.22 -9.42 12.27
CA GLN A 81 30.87 -8.86 13.56
C GLN A 81 30.11 -7.53 13.41
N VAL A 82 30.36 -6.71 12.40
CA VAL A 82 29.68 -5.39 12.26
C VAL A 82 28.15 -5.54 12.15
N LYS A 83 27.67 -6.57 11.44
CA LYS A 83 26.23 -6.82 11.30
C LYS A 83 25.58 -7.28 12.61
N TYR A 84 26.25 -8.16 13.36
CA TYR A 84 25.74 -8.68 14.64
C TYR A 84 26.00 -7.72 15.81
N ALA A 85 27.06 -6.92 15.76
CA ALA A 85 27.48 -6.00 16.80
C ALA A 85 26.45 -4.89 17.06
N LYS A 86 25.68 -4.53 16.04
CA LYS A 86 24.57 -3.57 16.18
C LYS A 86 23.35 -4.16 16.89
N LEU A 87 23.15 -5.48 16.78
CA LEU A 87 22.08 -6.21 17.48
C LEU A 87 22.46 -6.55 18.92
N GLU A 88 23.76 -6.74 19.19
CA GLU A 88 24.29 -7.09 20.52
C GLU A 88 24.78 -5.86 21.33
N GLY A 89 24.83 -4.67 20.74
CA GLY A 89 25.35 -3.45 21.39
C GLY A 89 26.86 -3.46 21.63
N SER A 90 27.60 -4.38 21.01
CA SER A 90 29.05 -4.51 21.22
C SER A 90 29.85 -3.37 20.58
N LEU A 91 29.29 -2.73 19.56
CA LEU A 91 29.83 -1.53 18.92
C LEU A 91 29.78 -0.33 19.89
N ASP A 92 28.60 -0.12 20.47
CA ASP A 92 28.32 0.91 21.48
C ASP A 92 29.15 0.69 22.75
N PHE A 93 29.35 -0.56 23.16
CA PHE A 93 30.25 -0.93 24.24
C PHE A 93 31.70 -0.51 23.95
N ALA A 94 32.24 -0.79 22.75
CA ALA A 94 33.61 -0.41 22.40
C ALA A 94 33.84 1.12 22.43
N ILE A 95 32.83 1.90 22.02
CA ILE A 95 32.87 3.37 22.11
C ILE A 95 32.93 3.82 23.59
N ARG A 96 32.15 3.16 24.47
CA ARG A 96 32.18 3.42 25.92
C ARG A 96 33.51 3.03 26.57
N GLU A 97 34.09 1.90 26.18
CA GLU A 97 35.42 1.48 26.65
C GLU A 97 36.49 2.52 26.27
N LEU A 98 36.43 3.07 25.06
CA LEU A 98 37.35 4.14 24.65
C LEU A 98 37.18 5.38 25.54
N ALA A 99 35.93 5.82 25.77
CA ALA A 99 35.65 6.96 26.64
C ALA A 99 36.19 6.74 28.06
N ARG A 100 36.01 5.54 28.62
CA ARG A 100 36.56 5.19 29.93
C ARG A 100 38.09 5.19 29.94
N GLY A 101 38.71 4.55 28.95
CA GLY A 101 40.16 4.39 28.86
C GLY A 101 40.92 5.71 28.78
N ILE A 102 40.35 6.71 28.11
CA ILE A 102 40.97 8.05 27.95
C ILE A 102 40.46 9.09 28.95
N GLY A 103 39.57 8.71 29.87
CA GLY A 103 38.88 9.64 30.78
C GLY A 103 38.10 10.73 30.02
N GLY A 104 37.46 10.35 28.90
CA GLY A 104 36.74 11.25 28.02
C GLY A 104 35.23 11.25 28.25
N THR A 105 34.59 12.33 27.80
CA THR A 105 33.14 12.51 27.84
C THR A 105 32.50 11.95 26.57
N LEU A 106 31.58 10.99 26.72
CA LEU A 106 30.83 10.40 25.61
C LEU A 106 29.73 11.35 25.10
N VAL A 107 29.81 11.75 23.84
CA VAL A 107 28.77 12.55 23.17
C VAL A 107 27.90 11.63 22.32
N THR A 108 26.61 11.50 22.69
CA THR A 108 25.68 10.59 22.00
C THR A 108 24.29 11.21 21.81
N GLY A 109 23.65 10.90 20.68
CA GLY A 109 22.25 11.18 20.39
C GLY A 109 21.32 10.03 20.77
N ASP A 110 21.89 8.87 21.13
CA ASP A 110 21.17 7.70 21.58
C ASP A 110 20.96 7.74 23.11
N LYS A 111 19.68 7.65 23.51
CA LYS A 111 19.29 7.65 24.92
C LYS A 111 19.80 6.40 25.64
N VAL A 112 19.78 5.24 25.00
CA VAL A 112 20.22 3.96 25.59
C VAL A 112 21.71 4.03 25.89
N GLN A 113 22.50 4.44 24.91
CA GLN A 113 23.95 4.61 25.05
C GLN A 113 24.31 5.61 26.15
N HIS A 114 23.59 6.74 26.24
CA HIS A 114 23.74 7.71 27.32
C HIS A 114 23.46 7.11 28.71
N GLN A 115 22.35 6.38 28.86
CA GLN A 115 22.01 5.74 30.14
C GLN A 115 23.01 4.64 30.52
N ALA A 116 23.50 3.88 29.54
CA ALA A 116 24.48 2.83 29.75
C ALA A 116 25.84 3.41 30.16
N ALA A 117 26.25 4.55 29.59
CA ALA A 117 27.44 5.28 30.02
C ALA A 117 27.33 5.80 31.47
N LEU A 118 26.19 6.41 31.84
CA LEU A 118 25.95 6.85 33.22
C LEU A 118 26.00 5.70 34.22
N ALA A 119 25.42 4.54 33.88
CA ALA A 119 25.43 3.34 34.73
C ALA A 119 26.85 2.80 34.97
N GLU A 120 27.75 2.98 34.01
CA GLU A 120 29.16 2.58 34.08
C GLU A 120 30.08 3.67 34.64
N GLY A 121 29.53 4.82 35.06
CA GLY A 121 30.28 5.94 35.62
C GLY A 121 31.09 6.73 34.57
N ILE A 122 30.73 6.64 33.29
CA ILE A 122 31.36 7.39 32.20
C ILE A 122 30.64 8.74 32.07
N GLU A 123 31.40 9.84 32.01
CA GLU A 123 30.84 11.16 31.72
C GLU A 123 30.20 11.18 30.33
N THR A 124 29.02 11.79 30.19
CA THR A 124 28.30 11.77 28.92
C THR A 124 27.46 13.03 28.69
N ILE A 125 27.43 13.47 27.43
CA ILE A 125 26.60 14.55 26.91
C ILE A 125 25.54 13.93 26.00
N TYR A 126 24.28 14.04 26.40
CA TYR A 126 23.15 13.57 25.62
C TYR A 126 22.58 14.67 24.73
N LEU A 127 22.73 14.51 23.41
CA LEU A 127 22.13 15.39 22.42
C LEU A 127 20.69 14.94 22.17
N ARG A 128 19.77 15.42 23.02
CA ARG A 128 18.35 15.12 22.87
C ARG A 128 17.85 15.60 21.50
N ALA A 129 17.24 14.70 20.74
CA ALA A 129 16.49 15.06 19.54
C ALA A 129 15.47 16.16 19.88
N LYS A 130 15.58 17.32 19.23
CA LYS A 130 14.67 18.45 19.39
C LYS A 130 13.69 18.48 18.23
N GLU A 131 12.49 18.97 18.47
CA GLU A 131 11.56 19.39 17.41
C GLU A 131 12.00 20.77 16.88
N GLU A 132 13.24 20.89 16.40
CA GLU A 132 13.66 22.12 15.74
C GLU A 132 13.30 22.01 14.26
N ALA A 133 12.36 22.84 13.83
CA ALA A 133 11.99 23.00 12.43
C ALA A 133 13.12 23.74 11.70
N HIS A 134 14.17 23.01 11.32
CA HIS A 134 15.10 23.53 10.32
C HIS A 134 14.40 23.59 8.97
N LYS A 135 14.47 24.75 8.31
CA LYS A 135 13.95 24.92 6.96
C LYS A 135 14.83 24.12 6.00
N LEU A 136 14.29 23.06 5.44
CA LEU A 136 15.05 22.15 4.58
C LEU A 136 15.24 22.76 3.20
N GLY A 137 16.40 22.51 2.58
CA GLY A 137 16.79 23.08 1.30
C GLY A 137 15.80 22.81 0.18
N PHE A 138 15.06 21.69 0.24
CA PHE A 138 14.03 21.38 -0.75
C PHE A 138 12.71 22.16 -0.60
N GLU A 139 12.42 22.73 0.57
CA GLU A 139 11.13 23.39 0.81
C GLU A 139 10.93 24.62 -0.11
N LYS A 140 12.02 25.21 -0.60
CA LYS A 140 12.00 26.28 -1.59
C LYS A 140 11.30 25.90 -2.91
N TYR A 141 11.20 24.60 -3.24
CA TYR A 141 10.50 24.12 -4.44
C TYR A 141 9.00 23.91 -4.20
N PHE A 142 8.55 24.00 -2.96
CA PHE A 142 7.16 23.91 -2.52
C PHE A 142 6.55 25.28 -2.18
N ASP A 143 7.11 26.34 -2.77
CA ASP A 143 6.76 27.76 -2.63
C ASP A 143 5.29 28.06 -2.93
N LYS A 144 4.67 27.30 -3.83
CA LYS A 144 3.25 27.42 -4.16
C LYS A 144 2.45 26.29 -3.51
N ASN A 145 1.28 26.62 -2.98
CA ASN A 145 0.39 25.64 -2.34
C ASN A 145 -0.11 24.54 -3.29
N ASP A 146 -0.02 24.77 -4.61
CA ASP A 146 -0.44 23.83 -5.64
C ASP A 146 0.64 22.82 -6.05
N VAL A 147 1.86 22.89 -5.50
CA VAL A 147 2.93 21.91 -5.78
C VAL A 147 2.64 20.62 -5.02
N MET A 148 2.42 19.54 -5.77
CA MET A 148 2.12 18.18 -5.30
C MET A 148 3.39 17.38 -5.03
N SER A 149 4.39 17.53 -5.89
CA SER A 149 5.62 16.77 -5.79
C SER A 149 6.77 17.44 -6.53
N VAL A 150 7.98 17.19 -6.06
CA VAL A 150 9.23 17.66 -6.63
C VAL A 150 10.12 16.45 -6.88
N HIS A 151 10.71 16.37 -8.06
CA HIS A 151 11.51 15.25 -8.55
C HIS A 151 12.91 15.78 -8.89
N PHE A 152 13.91 15.24 -8.22
CA PHE A 152 15.33 15.50 -8.44
C PHE A 152 15.92 14.25 -9.08
N LYS A 153 16.58 14.38 -10.24
CA LYS A 153 17.30 13.28 -10.90
C LYS A 153 18.65 13.79 -11.39
N GLU A 154 19.67 12.95 -11.24
CA GLU A 154 21.03 13.24 -11.69
C GLU A 154 21.05 13.63 -13.17
N ASP A 155 21.81 14.69 -13.47
CA ASP A 155 21.97 15.27 -14.81
C ASP A 155 20.66 15.77 -15.46
N CYS A 156 19.62 16.00 -14.66
CA CYS A 156 18.32 16.50 -15.11
C CYS A 156 17.93 17.80 -14.40
N PRO A 157 17.14 18.69 -15.03
CA PRO A 157 16.49 19.80 -14.32
C PRO A 157 15.56 19.29 -13.23
N VAL A 158 15.33 20.10 -12.19
CA VAL A 158 14.35 19.75 -11.13
C VAL A 158 12.95 19.84 -11.72
N VAL A 159 12.12 18.82 -11.52
CA VAL A 159 10.75 18.79 -12.05
C VAL A 159 9.74 18.96 -10.91
N ARG A 160 8.79 19.90 -11.07
CA ARG A 160 7.64 20.10 -10.18
C ARG A 160 6.36 19.62 -10.85
N LYS A 161 5.52 18.89 -10.12
CA LYS A 161 4.13 18.61 -10.52
C LYS A 161 3.19 19.50 -9.72
N ARG A 162 2.37 20.28 -10.42
CA ARG A 162 1.46 21.28 -9.85
C ARG A 162 0.01 21.01 -10.25
N GLY A 163 -0.93 21.38 -9.40
CA GLY A 163 -2.36 21.28 -9.67
C GLY A 163 -3.08 20.25 -8.80
N LYS A 164 -4.17 19.69 -9.33
CA LYS A 164 -5.02 18.71 -8.63
C LYS A 164 -4.91 17.35 -9.32
N PRO A 165 -5.20 16.24 -8.63
CA PRO A 165 -5.36 14.94 -9.29
C PRO A 165 -6.32 15.05 -10.48
N GLY A 166 -5.85 14.69 -11.68
CA GLY A 166 -6.60 14.82 -12.94
C GLY A 166 -6.20 16.02 -13.81
N GLU A 167 -5.68 17.10 -13.21
CA GLU A 167 -5.23 18.32 -13.89
C GLU A 167 -3.83 18.70 -13.38
N VAL A 168 -2.82 17.98 -13.86
CA VAL A 168 -1.43 18.12 -13.41
C VAL A 168 -0.60 18.82 -14.47
N LEU A 169 0.00 19.95 -14.09
CA LEU A 169 1.00 20.66 -14.88
C LEU A 169 2.39 20.23 -14.43
N VAL A 170 3.27 19.94 -15.39
CA VAL A 170 4.68 19.61 -15.16
C VAL A 170 5.53 20.81 -15.51
N GLU A 171 6.40 21.22 -14.59
CA GLU A 171 7.23 22.42 -14.70
C GLU A 171 8.70 22.06 -14.38
N GLU A 172 9.62 22.35 -15.31
CA GLU A 172 11.05 22.24 -15.08
C GLU A 172 11.60 23.52 -14.43
N VAL A 173 12.52 23.37 -13.49
CA VAL A 173 13.06 24.45 -12.67
C VAL A 173 14.57 24.47 -12.74
N GLY A 174 15.11 25.54 -13.30
CA GLY A 174 16.55 25.80 -13.34
C GLY A 174 17.29 24.93 -14.37
N LYS A 175 18.60 24.79 -14.16
CA LYS A 175 19.50 23.98 -14.99
C LYS A 175 19.59 22.55 -14.46
N PRO A 176 20.11 21.60 -15.25
CA PRO A 176 20.43 20.27 -14.76
C PRO A 176 21.27 20.29 -13.48
N ILE A 177 20.88 19.46 -12.52
CA ILE A 177 21.60 19.32 -11.25
C ILE A 177 22.59 18.15 -11.35
N GLY A 178 23.78 18.33 -10.78
CA GLY A 178 24.78 17.26 -10.73
C GLY A 178 24.63 16.36 -9.51
N LEU A 179 25.35 15.24 -9.53
CA LEU A 179 25.39 14.24 -8.45
C LEU A 179 25.72 14.85 -7.07
N SER A 180 26.63 15.82 -7.03
CA SER A 180 27.05 16.48 -5.77
C SER A 180 25.88 17.20 -5.09
N TYR A 181 25.01 17.84 -5.86
CA TYR A 181 23.85 18.55 -5.33
C TYR A 181 22.79 17.59 -4.77
N ILE A 182 22.49 16.52 -5.50
CA ILE A 182 21.51 15.51 -5.06
C ILE A 182 22.02 14.77 -3.83
N ARG A 183 23.32 14.43 -3.77
CA ARG A 183 23.95 13.84 -2.59
C ARG A 183 23.80 14.75 -1.36
N ALA A 184 24.16 16.03 -1.50
CA ALA A 184 24.02 16.98 -0.40
C ALA A 184 22.56 17.10 0.09
N LEU A 185 21.60 17.06 -0.83
CA LEU A 185 20.17 17.03 -0.49
C LEU A 185 19.77 15.74 0.24
N GLY A 186 20.25 14.58 -0.21
CA GLY A 186 20.03 13.30 0.45
C GLY A 186 20.59 13.26 1.87
N GLU A 187 21.81 13.77 2.06
CA GLU A 187 22.47 13.92 3.35
C GLU A 187 21.66 14.82 4.30
N GLU A 188 21.23 16.00 3.83
CA GLU A 188 20.38 16.93 4.60
C GLU A 188 19.08 16.26 5.08
N ILE A 189 18.42 15.50 4.19
CA ILE A 189 17.17 14.80 4.51
C ILE A 189 17.41 13.72 5.57
N VAL A 190 18.47 12.93 5.45
CA VAL A 190 18.80 11.88 6.42
C VAL A 190 19.18 12.48 7.77
N GLU A 191 20.01 13.51 7.77
CA GLU A 191 20.40 14.25 8.96
C GLU A 191 19.17 14.77 9.70
N ALA A 192 18.28 15.49 9.00
CA ALA A 192 17.02 15.98 9.56
C ALA A 192 16.12 14.87 10.10
N THR A 193 16.08 13.71 9.43
CA THR A 193 15.32 12.54 9.87
C THR A 193 15.84 11.99 11.19
N THR A 194 17.17 11.91 11.35
CA THR A 194 17.77 11.41 12.61
C THR A 194 17.65 12.39 13.78
N ARG A 195 17.57 13.69 13.49
CA ARG A 195 17.44 14.75 14.51
C ARG A 195 16.03 14.89 15.09
N ASN A 196 15.00 14.50 14.34
CA ASN A 196 13.60 14.74 14.72
C ASN A 196 12.84 13.42 14.97
N ARG A 197 12.28 13.27 16.17
CA ARG A 197 11.57 12.05 16.59
C ARG A 197 10.30 11.75 15.81
N SER A 198 9.71 12.77 15.19
CA SER A 198 8.51 12.65 14.38
C SER A 198 8.80 12.22 12.94
N TYR A 199 10.07 12.16 12.55
CA TYR A 199 10.51 11.70 11.23
C TYR A 199 11.06 10.29 11.35
N TYR A 200 10.74 9.43 10.39
CA TYR A 200 11.18 8.04 10.43
C TYR A 200 11.35 7.45 9.04
N PHE A 201 12.22 6.44 8.95
CA PHE A 201 12.36 5.59 7.78
C PHE A 201 11.23 4.56 7.76
N GLU A 202 10.42 4.55 6.71
CA GLU A 202 9.43 3.49 6.45
C GLU A 202 10.07 2.27 5.81
N ILE A 203 10.97 2.52 4.87
CA ILE A 203 11.70 1.49 4.13
C ILE A 203 13.14 1.95 4.08
N ASP A 204 14.07 1.07 4.42
CA ASP A 204 15.49 1.31 4.22
C ASP A 204 16.17 0.03 3.71
N LYS A 205 16.21 -0.08 2.38
CA LYS A 205 16.75 -1.22 1.63
C LYS A 205 17.93 -0.76 0.77
N VAL A 206 18.70 -1.71 0.25
CA VAL A 206 19.85 -1.43 -0.61
C VAL A 206 19.41 -0.60 -1.82
N GLY A 207 19.92 0.64 -1.91
CA GLY A 207 19.63 1.58 -3.00
C GLY A 207 18.24 2.24 -2.95
N ALA A 208 17.41 2.00 -1.93
CA ALA A 208 16.07 2.58 -1.83
C ALA A 208 15.67 2.87 -0.38
N SER A 209 15.43 4.13 -0.07
CA SER A 209 14.93 4.58 1.23
C SER A 209 13.64 5.38 1.07
N VAL A 210 12.66 5.12 1.93
CA VAL A 210 11.40 5.87 2.01
C VAL A 210 11.32 6.48 3.39
N ILE A 211 11.18 7.80 3.45
CA ILE A 211 11.20 8.60 4.67
C ILE A 211 9.87 9.33 4.80
N GLN A 212 9.22 9.16 5.94
CA GLN A 212 8.09 9.98 6.34
C GLN A 212 8.62 11.14 7.19
N MET A 213 8.59 12.33 6.61
CA MET A 213 9.10 13.56 7.21
C MET A 213 7.95 14.57 7.27
N GLY A 214 7.20 14.53 8.38
CA GLY A 214 5.95 15.27 8.67
C GLY A 214 5.30 15.97 7.47
N ILE A 215 4.15 15.58 6.94
CA ILE A 215 3.56 16.05 5.66
C ILE A 215 4.32 15.75 4.37
N TYR A 216 5.64 15.60 4.36
CA TYR A 216 6.39 15.15 3.19
C TYR A 216 6.60 13.64 3.23
N ARG A 217 6.44 13.00 2.08
CA ARG A 217 6.87 11.62 1.82
C ARG A 217 8.03 11.70 0.85
N ILE A 218 9.20 11.24 1.28
CA ILE A 218 10.44 11.35 0.51
C ILE A 218 10.90 9.95 0.10
N VAL A 219 11.19 9.77 -1.18
CA VAL A 219 11.78 8.55 -1.73
C VAL A 219 13.16 8.91 -2.25
N ILE A 220 14.17 8.19 -1.79
CA ILE A 220 15.56 8.30 -2.23
C ILE A 220 15.90 6.99 -2.94
N ALA A 221 16.26 7.06 -4.22
CA ALA A 221 16.61 5.90 -5.02
C ALA A 221 17.96 6.09 -5.73
N LYS A 222 18.78 5.04 -5.76
CA LYS A 222 20.08 5.01 -6.42
C LYS A 222 20.47 3.59 -6.83
N THR A 223 21.45 3.48 -7.72
CA THR A 223 22.00 2.19 -8.20
C THR A 223 22.43 1.29 -7.03
N PRO A 224 22.03 0.01 -6.95
CA PRO A 224 21.52 -0.82 -8.05
C PRO A 224 20.00 -0.79 -8.25
N PHE A 225 19.24 -0.09 -7.41
CA PHE A 225 17.78 -0.07 -7.51
C PHE A 225 17.29 0.80 -8.67
N SER A 226 17.97 1.92 -8.94
CA SER A 226 17.70 2.83 -10.07
C SER A 226 18.91 3.02 -10.99
N ASP A 227 18.68 3.58 -12.17
CA ASP A 227 19.69 3.89 -13.19
C ASP A 227 20.59 5.09 -12.84
N GLY A 228 20.14 5.96 -11.94
CA GLY A 228 20.91 7.08 -11.40
C GLY A 228 20.36 7.54 -10.06
N PHE A 229 21.00 8.53 -9.44
CA PHE A 229 20.52 9.06 -8.16
C PHE A 229 19.28 9.95 -8.39
N GLU A 230 18.15 9.56 -7.79
CA GLU A 230 16.95 10.38 -7.71
C GLU A 230 16.40 10.56 -6.29
N ILE A 231 15.79 11.72 -6.05
CA ILE A 231 15.02 12.02 -4.85
C ILE A 231 13.65 12.55 -5.27
N THR A 232 12.58 11.89 -4.84
CA THR A 232 11.20 12.32 -5.07
C THR A 232 10.56 12.71 -3.76
N ILE A 233 10.02 13.93 -3.70
CA ILE A 233 9.34 14.47 -2.51
C ILE A 233 7.90 14.74 -2.87
N VAL A 234 6.98 14.17 -2.11
CA VAL A 234 5.53 14.33 -2.31
C VAL A 234 4.95 15.09 -1.12
N ARG A 235 4.20 16.16 -1.41
CA ARG A 235 3.39 16.93 -0.46
C ARG A 235 1.93 16.86 -0.88
N PRO A 236 1.10 16.09 -0.18
CA PRO A 236 -0.34 16.07 -0.39
C PRO A 236 -0.97 17.43 -0.07
N ILE A 237 -1.75 17.94 -1.03
CA ILE A 237 -2.23 19.33 -1.04
C ILE A 237 -3.50 19.52 -0.22
N LYS A 238 -4.32 18.47 -0.02
CA LYS A 238 -5.63 18.63 0.63
C LYS A 238 -6.00 17.43 1.49
N LYS A 239 -6.40 17.71 2.73
CA LYS A 239 -7.13 16.80 3.61
C LYS A 239 -8.62 17.11 3.45
N LEU A 240 -9.44 16.10 3.20
CA LEU A 240 -10.89 16.25 3.17
C LEU A 240 -11.46 15.86 4.52
N ASN A 241 -12.44 16.61 5.00
CA ASN A 241 -13.20 16.25 6.19
C ASN A 241 -14.39 15.39 5.78
N PHE A 242 -14.92 14.60 6.72
CA PHE A 242 -16.08 13.75 6.45
C PHE A 242 -17.32 14.55 6.02
N SER A 243 -17.46 15.78 6.52
CA SER A 243 -18.52 16.72 6.13
C SER A 243 -18.45 17.15 4.66
N ASP A 244 -17.30 17.02 4.01
CA ASP A 244 -17.11 17.47 2.62
C ASP A 244 -17.72 16.51 1.59
N TYR A 245 -18.14 15.31 2.02
CA TYR A 245 -18.66 14.24 1.14
C TYR A 245 -20.19 14.27 0.94
N GLU A 246 -20.89 15.28 1.47
CA GLU A 246 -22.35 15.50 1.30
C GLU A 246 -23.21 14.23 1.42
N LEU A 247 -23.05 13.49 2.53
CA LEU A 247 -23.79 12.25 2.77
C LEU A 247 -25.30 12.50 2.96
N SER A 248 -26.12 11.58 2.46
CA SER A 248 -27.55 11.56 2.78
C SER A 248 -27.74 11.38 4.30
N PRO A 249 -28.83 11.92 4.89
CA PRO A 249 -29.13 11.71 6.31
C PRO A 249 -29.24 10.22 6.68
N ARG A 250 -29.77 9.41 5.75
CA ARG A 250 -29.93 7.96 5.92
C ARG A 250 -28.58 7.24 5.95
N LEU A 251 -27.65 7.58 5.07
CA LEU A 251 -26.31 6.98 5.05
C LEU A 251 -25.50 7.40 6.27
N LYS A 252 -25.62 8.66 6.68
CA LYS A 252 -24.98 9.15 7.89
C LYS A 252 -25.48 8.41 9.13
N ASP A 253 -26.79 8.22 9.27
CA ASP A 253 -27.38 7.44 10.37
C ASP A 253 -26.88 5.99 10.38
N ARG A 254 -26.81 5.35 9.20
CA ARG A 254 -26.24 4.00 9.07
C ARG A 254 -24.79 3.94 9.54
N ILE A 255 -23.94 4.85 9.07
CA ILE A 255 -22.52 4.94 9.48
C ILE A 255 -22.41 5.18 10.99
N ASP A 256 -23.32 5.96 11.57
CA ASP A 256 -23.28 6.33 12.97
C ASP A 256 -23.70 5.19 13.92
N ASN A 257 -24.68 4.38 13.52
CA ASN A 257 -25.42 3.53 14.46
C ASN A 257 -25.41 2.03 14.13
N SER A 258 -25.16 1.64 12.88
CA SER A 258 -25.41 0.26 12.44
C SER A 258 -24.28 -0.35 11.60
N ALA A 259 -23.47 0.46 10.92
CA ALA A 259 -22.41 -0.04 10.06
C ALA A 259 -21.17 -0.41 10.88
N GLU A 260 -20.88 -1.71 10.92
CA GLU A 260 -19.70 -2.24 11.59
C GLU A 260 -18.70 -2.85 10.60
N GLY A 261 -19.17 -3.32 9.45
CA GLY A 261 -18.37 -3.91 8.40
C GLY A 261 -18.52 -3.12 7.10
N ILE A 262 -17.63 -2.17 6.87
CA ILE A 262 -17.67 -1.27 5.72
C ILE A 262 -16.58 -1.65 4.74
N LEU A 263 -16.93 -1.84 3.46
CA LEU A 263 -15.95 -1.85 2.37
C LEU A 263 -16.05 -0.56 1.57
N ILE A 264 -14.94 0.17 1.50
CA ILE A 264 -14.77 1.33 0.62
C ILE A 264 -14.14 0.83 -0.67
N CYS A 265 -14.82 1.01 -1.80
CA CYS A 265 -14.35 0.56 -3.10
C CYS A 265 -14.32 1.68 -4.14
N GLY A 266 -13.68 1.44 -5.29
CA GLY A 266 -13.47 2.45 -6.33
C GLY A 266 -12.17 2.26 -7.11
N PRO A 267 -12.06 2.84 -8.32
CA PRO A 267 -10.87 2.70 -9.15
C PRO A 267 -9.65 3.34 -8.48
N PRO A 268 -8.41 3.01 -8.89
CA PRO A 268 -7.21 3.73 -8.44
C PRO A 268 -7.37 5.24 -8.65
N GLY A 269 -6.92 6.04 -7.67
CA GLY A 269 -7.02 7.51 -7.74
C GLY A 269 -8.42 8.11 -7.49
N SER A 270 -9.45 7.31 -7.19
CA SER A 270 -10.80 7.81 -6.89
C SER A 270 -10.94 8.58 -5.57
N GLY A 271 -9.97 8.49 -4.67
CA GLY A 271 -10.03 9.12 -3.34
C GLY A 271 -10.48 8.20 -2.20
N LYS A 272 -10.42 6.87 -2.37
CA LYS A 272 -10.80 5.88 -1.34
C LYS A 272 -10.08 6.08 -0.01
N SER A 273 -8.75 6.06 0.00
CA SER A 273 -7.96 6.22 1.23
C SER A 273 -8.17 7.61 1.86
N THR A 274 -8.48 8.63 1.04
CA THR A 274 -8.88 9.95 1.54
C THR A 274 -10.22 9.91 2.27
N PHE A 275 -11.22 9.22 1.72
CA PHE A 275 -12.52 9.04 2.38
C PHE A 275 -12.38 8.17 3.64
N ALA A 276 -11.59 7.10 3.57
CA ALA A 276 -11.27 6.26 4.71
C ALA A 276 -10.63 7.07 5.85
N ALA A 277 -9.67 7.95 5.54
CA ALA A 277 -9.04 8.81 6.54
C ALA A 277 -10.05 9.82 7.13
N ALA A 278 -10.89 10.43 6.30
CA ALA A 278 -11.95 11.33 6.76
C ALA A 278 -12.93 10.62 7.70
N LEU A 279 -13.35 9.40 7.37
CA LEU A 279 -14.22 8.58 8.20
C LEU A 279 -13.55 8.15 9.51
N ALA A 280 -12.25 7.82 9.48
CA ALA A 280 -11.46 7.50 10.67
C ALA A 280 -11.43 8.66 11.66
N GLU A 281 -11.22 9.88 11.18
CA GLU A 281 -11.24 11.08 12.02
C GLU A 281 -12.65 11.41 12.53
N TYR A 282 -13.67 11.17 11.71
CA TYR A 282 -15.05 11.37 12.14
C TYR A 282 -15.44 10.43 13.28
N TYR A 283 -15.11 9.14 13.19
CA TYR A 283 -15.33 8.20 14.30
C TYR A 283 -14.50 8.58 15.53
N HIS A 284 -13.25 8.99 15.35
CA HIS A 284 -12.44 9.47 16.46
C HIS A 284 -13.05 10.70 17.15
N GLY A 285 -13.57 11.67 16.37
CA GLY A 285 -14.29 12.84 16.89
C GLY A 285 -15.59 12.50 17.63
N LYS A 286 -16.12 11.28 17.44
CA LYS A 286 -17.24 10.70 18.20
C LYS A 286 -16.78 9.88 19.41
N ASN A 287 -15.55 10.08 19.86
CA ASN A 287 -14.95 9.37 20.99
C ASN A 287 -14.83 7.85 20.77
N LYS A 288 -14.74 7.39 19.52
CA LYS A 288 -14.40 6.00 19.22
C LYS A 288 -12.89 5.81 19.21
N VAL A 289 -12.44 4.66 19.70
CA VAL A 289 -11.04 4.22 19.62
C VAL A 289 -10.79 3.69 18.21
N VAL A 290 -10.06 4.47 17.42
CA VAL A 290 -9.76 4.14 16.02
C VAL A 290 -8.28 3.77 15.87
N LYS A 291 -8.01 2.74 15.07
CA LYS A 291 -6.67 2.31 14.66
C LYS A 291 -6.65 2.12 13.14
N THR A 292 -5.46 2.17 12.54
CA THR A 292 -5.28 1.81 11.12
C THR A 292 -4.30 0.65 10.95
N MET A 293 -4.47 -0.11 9.88
CA MET A 293 -3.58 -1.16 9.39
C MET A 293 -3.26 -0.86 7.93
N GLU A 294 -2.00 -0.59 7.62
CA GLU A 294 -1.60 -0.10 6.32
C GLU A 294 -0.08 -0.27 6.11
N SER A 295 0.33 -0.53 4.87
CA SER A 295 1.74 -0.70 4.51
C SER A 295 1.93 -0.19 3.09
N PRO A 296 2.42 1.04 2.88
CA PRO A 296 2.96 1.97 3.90
C PRO A 296 1.89 2.73 4.69
N ARG A 297 2.31 3.50 5.71
CA ARG A 297 1.41 4.30 6.58
C ARG A 297 1.04 5.62 5.93
N ASP A 298 0.16 5.56 4.93
CA ASP A 298 -0.20 6.67 4.05
C ASP A 298 -1.43 7.47 4.51
N MET A 299 -2.31 6.88 5.33
CA MET A 299 -3.50 7.55 5.82
C MET A 299 -3.12 8.79 6.65
N ARG A 300 -3.77 9.92 6.37
CA ARG A 300 -3.55 11.17 7.08
C ARG A 300 -4.59 11.39 8.14
N VAL A 301 -4.27 10.94 9.34
CA VAL A 301 -5.17 10.97 10.49
C VAL A 301 -4.54 11.76 11.64
N ASN A 302 -5.37 12.15 12.61
CA ASN A 302 -4.94 12.79 13.84
C ASN A 302 -3.88 11.92 14.55
N ALA A 303 -2.88 12.53 15.18
CA ALA A 303 -1.82 11.84 15.91
C ALA A 303 -2.33 10.92 17.04
N ALA A 304 -3.55 11.15 17.55
CA ALA A 304 -4.21 10.27 18.50
C ALA A 304 -4.65 8.92 17.91
N ILE A 305 -4.81 8.82 16.59
CA ILE A 305 -5.12 7.59 15.87
C ILE A 305 -3.80 6.87 15.57
N THR A 306 -3.60 5.71 16.21
CA THR A 306 -2.38 4.93 16.01
C THR A 306 -2.43 4.16 14.70
N GLN A 307 -1.37 4.30 13.90
CA GLN A 307 -1.22 3.62 12.62
C GLN A 307 -0.26 2.44 12.73
N TYR A 308 -0.78 1.24 12.52
CA TYR A 308 0.00 0.00 12.52
C TYR A 308 0.39 -0.40 11.09
N THR A 309 1.61 -0.91 10.96
CA THR A 309 2.08 -1.60 9.75
C THR A 309 2.08 -3.11 10.00
N ALA A 310 2.50 -3.88 8.99
CA ALA A 310 2.67 -5.33 9.10
C ALA A 310 3.79 -5.66 10.12
N LEU A 311 3.41 -6.21 11.26
CA LEU A 311 4.32 -6.59 12.34
C LEU A 311 5.16 -7.80 11.89
N ASP A 312 6.48 -7.68 11.97
CA ASP A 312 7.43 -8.64 11.38
C ASP A 312 7.17 -8.91 9.88
N GLY A 313 6.58 -7.93 9.17
CA GLY A 313 6.25 -8.05 7.75
C GLY A 313 4.94 -8.80 7.46
N ASP A 314 4.16 -9.17 8.47
CA ASP A 314 2.88 -9.86 8.31
C ASP A 314 1.73 -9.16 9.06
N PHE A 315 0.63 -8.87 8.36
CA PHE A 315 -0.56 -8.27 8.98
C PHE A 315 -1.31 -9.23 9.90
N ASP A 316 -1.06 -10.53 9.80
CA ASP A 316 -1.65 -11.52 10.71
C ASP A 316 -1.11 -11.37 12.12
N ASN A 317 0.18 -11.04 12.27
CA ASN A 317 0.77 -10.70 13.57
C ASN A 317 0.17 -9.39 14.11
N THR A 318 -0.05 -8.40 13.24
CA THR A 318 -0.74 -7.15 13.62
C THR A 318 -2.18 -7.42 14.07
N LYS A 319 -2.88 -8.33 13.40
CA LYS A 319 -4.22 -8.80 13.79
C LYS A 319 -4.23 -9.36 15.21
N GLU A 320 -3.30 -10.24 15.56
CA GLU A 320 -3.22 -10.83 16.91
C GLU A 320 -3.14 -9.77 18.00
N ILE A 321 -2.32 -8.72 17.79
CA ILE A 321 -2.25 -7.58 18.71
C ILE A 321 -3.57 -6.83 18.77
N LEU A 322 -4.22 -6.58 17.64
CA LEU A 322 -5.50 -5.85 17.60
C LEU A 322 -6.65 -6.62 18.25
N LEU A 323 -6.63 -7.95 18.20
CA LEU A 323 -7.60 -8.79 18.92
C LEU A 323 -7.44 -8.70 20.44
N LEU A 324 -6.25 -8.34 20.94
CA LEU A 324 -5.99 -8.06 22.35
C LEU A 324 -6.39 -6.62 22.72
N VAL A 325 -6.09 -5.65 21.84
CA VAL A 325 -6.41 -4.23 22.06
C VAL A 325 -7.91 -3.95 21.97
N ARG A 326 -8.63 -4.64 21.06
CA ARG A 326 -10.06 -4.48 20.77
C ARG A 326 -10.50 -3.02 20.57
N PRO A 327 -9.96 -2.32 19.56
CA PRO A 327 -10.45 -0.97 19.23
C PRO A 327 -11.91 -1.03 18.76
N ASP A 328 -12.64 0.08 18.86
CA ASP A 328 -14.00 0.20 18.29
C ASP A 328 -13.96 -0.01 16.77
N TYR A 329 -13.00 0.63 16.09
CA TYR A 329 -12.82 0.52 14.64
C TYR A 329 -11.35 0.35 14.24
N THR A 330 -11.10 -0.53 13.28
CA THR A 330 -9.82 -0.60 12.55
C THR A 330 -10.02 -0.34 11.06
N PHE A 331 -9.23 0.58 10.51
CA PHE A 331 -9.20 0.87 9.08
C PHE A 331 -8.10 0.06 8.42
N TYR A 332 -8.46 -0.85 7.53
CA TYR A 332 -7.51 -1.68 6.81
C TYR A 332 -7.36 -1.13 5.38
N ASP A 333 -6.30 -0.38 5.13
CA ASP A 333 -6.02 0.12 3.78
C ASP A 333 -5.43 -1.01 2.91
N GLU A 334 -5.89 -1.06 1.66
CA GLU A 334 -5.46 -2.00 0.63
C GLU A 334 -5.72 -3.51 0.88
N VAL A 335 -6.97 -3.88 1.18
CA VAL A 335 -7.40 -5.30 1.23
C VAL A 335 -7.44 -5.90 -0.18
N ARG A 336 -6.50 -6.80 -0.49
CA ARG A 336 -6.30 -7.30 -1.86
C ARG A 336 -6.15 -8.82 -1.96
N LYS A 337 -5.27 -9.40 -1.15
CA LYS A 337 -4.89 -10.82 -1.19
C LYS A 337 -5.90 -11.66 -0.44
N MET A 338 -5.88 -12.97 -0.67
CA MET A 338 -6.76 -13.91 0.04
C MET A 338 -6.62 -13.76 1.56
N LYS A 339 -5.38 -13.72 2.06
CA LYS A 339 -5.07 -13.58 3.48
C LYS A 339 -5.68 -12.33 4.11
N ASP A 340 -5.63 -11.20 3.41
CA ASP A 340 -6.18 -9.92 3.90
C ASP A 340 -7.69 -10.02 4.18
N PHE A 341 -8.46 -10.71 3.32
CA PHE A 341 -9.88 -10.93 3.55
C PHE A 341 -10.17 -11.89 4.70
N GLN A 342 -9.29 -12.87 4.94
CA GLN A 342 -9.40 -13.76 6.11
C GLN A 342 -9.13 -12.98 7.40
N ILE A 343 -8.07 -12.18 7.43
CA ILE A 343 -7.77 -11.26 8.55
C ILE A 343 -8.96 -10.34 8.82
N PHE A 344 -9.53 -9.75 7.77
CA PHE A 344 -10.71 -8.89 7.87
C PHE A 344 -11.91 -9.63 8.48
N ALA A 345 -12.16 -10.86 8.05
CA ALA A 345 -13.23 -11.70 8.57
C ALA A 345 -13.03 -12.04 10.05
N ASP A 346 -11.83 -12.54 10.42
CA ASP A 346 -11.49 -12.92 11.79
C ASP A 346 -11.69 -11.75 12.78
N MET A 347 -11.24 -10.56 12.39
CA MET A 347 -11.37 -9.35 13.20
C MET A 347 -12.84 -8.91 13.34
N ARG A 348 -13.62 -8.95 12.26
CA ARG A 348 -15.05 -8.61 12.31
C ARG A 348 -15.84 -9.58 13.19
N LEU A 349 -15.59 -10.87 13.05
CA LEU A 349 -16.25 -11.91 13.85
C LEU A 349 -15.86 -11.85 15.33
N SER A 350 -14.72 -11.22 15.64
CA SER A 350 -14.29 -10.93 17.01
C SER A 350 -14.94 -9.67 17.61
N GLY A 351 -15.80 -8.98 16.85
CA GLY A 351 -16.55 -7.80 17.28
C GLY A 351 -15.84 -6.46 17.07
N ILE A 352 -14.72 -6.44 16.34
CA ILE A 352 -14.04 -5.18 15.97
C ILE A 352 -14.75 -4.60 14.73
N GLY A 353 -15.17 -3.33 14.78
CA GLY A 353 -15.65 -2.64 13.59
C GLY A 353 -14.52 -2.51 12.57
N LEU A 354 -14.77 -2.82 11.30
CA LEU A 354 -13.76 -2.72 10.25
C LEU A 354 -14.21 -1.90 9.07
N VAL A 355 -13.27 -1.11 8.57
CA VAL A 355 -13.39 -0.37 7.33
C VAL A 355 -12.27 -0.81 6.40
N GLY A 356 -12.60 -1.56 5.35
CA GLY A 356 -11.63 -2.12 4.40
C GLY A 356 -11.60 -1.33 3.10
N VAL A 357 -10.42 -0.96 2.62
CA VAL A 357 -10.27 -0.29 1.32
C VAL A 357 -9.94 -1.32 0.24
N VAL A 358 -10.79 -1.42 -0.78
CA VAL A 358 -10.70 -2.41 -1.85
C VAL A 358 -10.67 -1.72 -3.21
N HIS A 359 -9.87 -2.23 -4.15
CA HIS A 359 -9.92 -1.76 -5.53
C HIS A 359 -11.11 -2.39 -6.28
N GLY A 360 -11.93 -1.61 -6.97
CA GLY A 360 -13.06 -2.14 -7.74
C GLY A 360 -13.68 -1.07 -8.63
N HIS A 361 -14.21 -1.45 -9.80
CA HIS A 361 -14.92 -0.50 -10.66
C HIS A 361 -16.40 -0.40 -10.28
N ARG A 362 -16.96 -1.45 -9.65
CA ARG A 362 -18.32 -1.48 -9.15
C ARG A 362 -18.34 -1.99 -7.71
N ALA A 363 -19.33 -1.58 -6.93
CA ALA A 363 -19.46 -2.02 -5.54
C ALA A 363 -19.62 -3.54 -5.40
N ILE A 364 -20.30 -4.21 -6.34
CA ILE A 364 -20.45 -5.67 -6.34
C ILE A 364 -19.10 -6.41 -6.44
N ASP A 365 -18.09 -5.80 -7.10
CA ASP A 365 -16.77 -6.42 -7.26
C ASP A 365 -16.06 -6.54 -5.89
N ALA A 366 -16.37 -5.67 -4.92
CA ALA A 366 -15.82 -5.74 -3.58
C ALA A 366 -16.41 -6.93 -2.79
N ILE A 367 -17.72 -7.14 -2.89
CA ILE A 367 -18.42 -8.27 -2.26
C ILE A 367 -17.97 -9.60 -2.88
N GLN A 368 -17.86 -9.66 -4.22
CA GLN A 368 -17.43 -10.86 -4.93
C GLN A 368 -16.04 -11.34 -4.51
N ARG A 369 -15.17 -10.46 -4.01
CA ARG A 369 -13.86 -10.85 -3.51
C ARG A 369 -13.91 -11.64 -2.22
N LEU A 370 -15.00 -11.59 -1.45
CA LEU A 370 -15.19 -12.41 -0.25
C LEU A 370 -15.63 -13.84 -0.58
N ILE A 371 -16.26 -14.03 -1.76
CA ILE A 371 -16.72 -15.33 -2.21
C ILE A 371 -15.54 -16.30 -2.35
N GLY A 372 -15.67 -17.48 -1.74
CA GLY A 372 -14.63 -18.51 -1.74
C GLY A 372 -13.47 -18.26 -0.77
N LYS A 373 -13.47 -17.12 -0.07
CA LYS A 373 -12.52 -16.82 1.02
C LYS A 373 -13.15 -16.96 2.39
N VAL A 374 -14.45 -16.66 2.47
CA VAL A 374 -15.29 -16.86 3.65
C VAL A 374 -16.56 -17.60 3.25
N GLU A 375 -17.22 -18.22 4.24
CA GLU A 375 -18.51 -18.85 4.01
C GLU A 375 -19.57 -17.83 3.62
N LEU A 376 -20.38 -18.17 2.61
CA LEU A 376 -21.37 -17.25 2.05
C LEU A 376 -22.31 -16.66 3.12
N GLY A 377 -22.85 -17.48 4.01
CA GLY A 377 -23.75 -17.02 5.08
C GLY A 377 -23.11 -16.12 6.14
N VAL A 378 -21.77 -16.04 6.17
CA VAL A 378 -21.05 -15.19 7.12
C VAL A 378 -20.76 -13.82 6.52
N ILE A 379 -20.83 -13.66 5.18
CA ILE A 379 -20.51 -12.41 4.50
C ILE A 379 -21.27 -11.20 5.07
N PRO A 380 -22.60 -11.24 5.30
CA PRO A 380 -23.31 -10.07 5.84
C PRO A 380 -22.91 -9.69 7.28
N GLN A 381 -22.34 -10.63 8.05
CA GLN A 381 -21.81 -10.37 9.39
C GLN A 381 -20.41 -9.73 9.33
N ILE A 382 -19.67 -9.97 8.24
CA ILE A 382 -18.34 -9.39 8.03
C ILE A 382 -18.46 -8.03 7.35
N VAL A 383 -19.30 -7.92 6.31
CA VAL A 383 -19.54 -6.72 5.52
C VAL A 383 -21.04 -6.52 5.35
N ASP A 384 -21.55 -5.50 6.02
CA ASP A 384 -22.94 -5.07 5.94
C ASP A 384 -23.12 -3.88 4.99
N THR A 385 -22.06 -3.13 4.70
CA THR A 385 -22.12 -1.88 3.93
C THR A 385 -20.98 -1.81 2.92
N VAL A 386 -21.27 -1.46 1.67
CA VAL A 386 -20.26 -1.20 0.64
C VAL A 386 -20.47 0.18 0.05
N ILE A 387 -19.44 1.02 0.10
CA ILE A 387 -19.47 2.40 -0.39
C ILE A 387 -18.54 2.50 -1.59
N LEU A 388 -19.07 2.81 -2.76
CA LEU A 388 -18.29 3.13 -3.95
C LEU A 388 -17.88 4.60 -3.91
N ILE A 389 -16.59 4.87 -4.10
CA ILE A 389 -16.04 6.22 -4.25
C ILE A 389 -15.68 6.43 -5.72
N GLU A 390 -16.25 7.49 -6.31
CA GLU A 390 -16.00 7.89 -7.69
C GLU A 390 -15.67 9.38 -7.76
N LYS A 391 -14.58 9.72 -8.45
CA LYS A 391 -14.15 11.11 -8.67
C LYS A 391 -14.12 11.96 -7.37
N GLY A 392 -13.79 11.36 -6.23
CA GLY A 392 -13.71 12.02 -4.93
C GLY A 392 -15.03 12.18 -4.19
N GLY A 393 -16.14 11.67 -4.71
CA GLY A 393 -17.46 11.67 -4.06
C GLY A 393 -17.99 10.27 -3.81
N ILE A 394 -19.11 10.19 -3.09
CA ILE A 394 -19.84 8.94 -2.86
C ILE A 394 -20.68 8.63 -4.11
N GLY A 395 -20.44 7.46 -4.69
CA GLY A 395 -21.24 6.89 -5.76
C GLY A 395 -22.30 5.94 -5.19
N GLN A 396 -22.36 4.73 -5.72
CA GLN A 396 -23.31 3.71 -5.29
C GLN A 396 -23.00 3.17 -3.89
N VAL A 397 -24.03 2.97 -3.08
CA VAL A 397 -23.92 2.30 -1.77
C VAL A 397 -24.79 1.06 -1.76
N TYR A 398 -24.23 -0.06 -1.30
CA TYR A 398 -24.98 -1.29 -1.10
C TYR A 398 -25.09 -1.65 0.37
N GLU A 399 -26.25 -2.20 0.71
CA GLU A 399 -26.52 -2.91 1.94
C GLU A 399 -26.66 -4.41 1.65
N LEU A 400 -26.06 -5.22 2.53
CA LEU A 400 -26.15 -6.68 2.47
C LEU A 400 -27.05 -7.19 3.59
N ALA A 401 -27.98 -8.08 3.25
CA ALA A 401 -28.84 -8.75 4.22
C ALA A 401 -28.94 -10.24 3.90
N GLN A 402 -28.94 -11.08 4.94
CA GLN A 402 -29.25 -12.50 4.79
C GLN A 402 -30.74 -12.73 4.99
N VAL A 403 -31.36 -13.41 4.04
CA VAL A 403 -32.76 -13.85 4.13
C VAL A 403 -32.87 -15.32 3.72
N VAL A 404 -33.85 -16.02 4.29
CA VAL A 404 -34.21 -17.37 3.82
C VAL A 404 -35.39 -17.21 2.87
N LYS A 405 -35.16 -17.47 1.58
CA LYS A 405 -36.21 -17.39 0.55
C LYS A 405 -35.91 -18.33 -0.62
N VAL A 406 -36.87 -18.45 -1.53
CA VAL A 406 -36.65 -19.06 -2.85
C VAL A 406 -35.90 -18.03 -3.72
N PRO A 407 -34.71 -18.36 -4.26
CA PRO A 407 -33.97 -17.42 -5.11
C PRO A 407 -34.75 -17.00 -6.36
N SER A 408 -34.52 -15.78 -6.80
CA SER A 408 -35.12 -15.23 -8.01
C SER A 408 -34.75 -16.07 -9.23
N GLY A 409 -35.75 -16.46 -10.03
CA GLY A 409 -35.58 -17.37 -11.17
C GLY A 409 -35.82 -18.85 -10.86
N MET A 410 -36.05 -19.24 -9.60
CA MET A 410 -36.50 -20.56 -9.20
C MET A 410 -38.00 -20.55 -8.85
N ARG A 411 -38.71 -21.67 -9.08
CA ARG A 411 -40.18 -21.77 -8.89
C ARG A 411 -40.62 -22.72 -7.77
N GLU A 412 -39.77 -23.67 -7.37
CA GLU A 412 -40.13 -24.68 -6.36
C GLU A 412 -39.81 -24.18 -4.95
N GLN A 413 -40.77 -24.31 -4.03
CA GLN A 413 -40.64 -23.83 -2.64
C GLN A 413 -39.64 -24.64 -1.82
N ASP A 414 -39.44 -25.93 -2.16
CA ASP A 414 -38.43 -26.80 -1.54
C ASP A 414 -36.98 -26.36 -1.83
N LEU A 415 -36.80 -25.35 -2.69
CA LEU A 415 -35.50 -24.74 -2.98
C LEU A 415 -35.17 -23.57 -2.06
N ALA A 416 -35.99 -23.26 -1.05
CA ALA A 416 -35.72 -22.21 -0.08
C ALA A 416 -34.37 -22.43 0.61
N ARG A 417 -33.53 -21.41 0.59
CA ARG A 417 -32.16 -21.47 1.10
C ARG A 417 -31.73 -20.10 1.63
N PRO A 418 -30.62 -20.03 2.39
CA PRO A 418 -30.00 -18.75 2.69
C PRO A 418 -29.58 -18.05 1.40
N VAL A 419 -30.08 -16.83 1.20
CA VAL A 419 -29.74 -15.92 0.11
C VAL A 419 -29.23 -14.64 0.72
N ILE A 420 -28.11 -14.13 0.21
CA ILE A 420 -27.68 -12.76 0.48
C ILE A 420 -28.35 -11.87 -0.55
N GLU A 421 -29.11 -10.91 -0.08
CA GLU A 421 -29.63 -9.81 -0.87
C GLU A 421 -28.62 -8.66 -0.84
N VAL A 422 -28.29 -8.15 -2.03
CA VAL A 422 -27.50 -6.92 -2.19
C VAL A 422 -28.44 -5.86 -2.74
N ARG A 423 -28.75 -4.87 -1.90
CA ARG A 423 -29.73 -3.82 -2.20
C ARG A 423 -29.03 -2.47 -2.36
N GLU A 424 -29.47 -1.68 -3.34
CA GLU A 424 -29.11 -0.27 -3.43
C GLU A 424 -29.64 0.43 -2.16
N PHE A 425 -28.77 1.16 -1.47
CA PHE A 425 -29.05 1.60 -0.12
C PHE A 425 -30.11 2.71 -0.04
N GLU A 426 -30.11 3.65 -0.98
CA GLU A 426 -31.03 4.78 -0.98
C GLU A 426 -32.43 4.35 -1.45
N SER A 427 -32.53 3.61 -2.56
CA SER A 427 -33.82 3.16 -3.10
C SER A 427 -34.35 1.90 -2.41
N GLY A 428 -33.48 1.06 -1.86
CA GLY A 428 -33.83 -0.27 -1.32
C GLY A 428 -34.01 -1.34 -2.39
N ASP A 429 -33.74 -1.03 -3.65
CA ASP A 429 -33.93 -1.93 -4.78
C ASP A 429 -32.99 -3.13 -4.68
N LEU A 430 -33.54 -4.33 -4.86
CA LEU A 430 -32.73 -5.53 -4.95
C LEU A 430 -32.02 -5.57 -6.30
N GLU A 431 -30.70 -5.42 -6.31
CA GLU A 431 -29.91 -5.47 -7.54
C GLU A 431 -29.25 -6.83 -7.75
N TYR A 432 -28.82 -7.49 -6.67
CA TYR A 432 -28.21 -8.81 -6.75
C TYR A 432 -28.69 -9.77 -5.67
N GLU A 433 -28.66 -11.05 -6.00
CA GLU A 433 -28.81 -12.16 -5.07
C GLU A 433 -27.58 -13.06 -5.13
N MET A 434 -27.14 -13.55 -3.97
CA MET A 434 -26.04 -14.50 -3.87
C MET A 434 -26.48 -15.72 -3.06
N TYR A 435 -26.31 -16.91 -3.62
CA TYR A 435 -26.72 -18.15 -2.96
C TYR A 435 -25.87 -19.34 -3.44
N LYS A 436 -25.83 -20.41 -2.64
CA LYS A 436 -25.20 -21.66 -3.05
C LYS A 436 -26.13 -22.51 -3.91
N PHE A 437 -25.59 -23.06 -4.98
CA PHE A 437 -26.23 -24.06 -5.83
C PHE A 437 -25.28 -25.24 -6.04
N GLY A 438 -25.51 -26.33 -5.30
CA GLY A 438 -24.49 -27.36 -5.14
C GLY A 438 -23.26 -26.80 -4.43
N GLU A 439 -22.08 -27.05 -4.98
CA GLU A 439 -20.80 -26.51 -4.49
C GLU A 439 -20.45 -25.11 -5.05
N GLU A 440 -21.21 -24.63 -6.03
CA GLU A 440 -20.93 -23.33 -6.66
C GLU A 440 -21.71 -22.20 -5.98
N THR A 441 -21.07 -21.03 -5.89
CA THR A 441 -21.74 -19.79 -5.48
C THR A 441 -22.25 -19.07 -6.72
N VAL A 442 -23.56 -18.83 -6.77
CA VAL A 442 -24.23 -18.10 -7.85
C VAL A 442 -24.39 -16.65 -7.42
N VAL A 443 -23.99 -15.72 -8.29
CA VAL A 443 -24.26 -14.28 -8.15
C VAL A 443 -25.19 -13.87 -9.28
N LEU A 444 -26.43 -13.57 -8.94
CA LEU A 444 -27.49 -13.23 -9.88
C LEU A 444 -27.77 -11.73 -9.86
N SER A 445 -27.93 -11.13 -11.04
CA SER A 445 -28.32 -9.72 -11.20
C SER A 445 -29.79 -9.62 -11.59
N MET A 446 -30.56 -8.78 -10.90
CA MET A 446 -32.00 -8.65 -11.09
C MET A 446 -32.39 -8.05 -12.44
N GLU A 447 -31.54 -7.22 -13.04
CA GLU A 447 -31.71 -6.75 -14.43
C GLU A 447 -31.80 -7.92 -15.42
N LYS A 448 -31.01 -8.98 -15.20
CA LYS A 448 -31.01 -10.16 -16.07
C LYS A 448 -32.22 -11.04 -15.84
N VAL A 449 -32.75 -11.09 -14.62
CA VAL A 449 -33.98 -11.84 -14.29
C VAL A 449 -35.20 -11.24 -14.99
N GLY A 450 -35.33 -9.90 -14.97
CA GLY A 450 -36.42 -9.17 -15.64
C GLY A 450 -36.43 -9.34 -17.17
N SER A 451 -35.26 -9.62 -17.77
CA SER A 451 -35.12 -9.85 -19.22
C SER A 451 -35.48 -11.28 -19.70
N GLY A 452 -36.06 -12.14 -18.84
CA GLY A 452 -36.47 -13.50 -19.20
C GLY A 452 -35.30 -14.49 -19.35
N ALA A 453 -34.13 -14.16 -18.81
CA ALA A 453 -32.89 -14.91 -19.00
C ALA A 453 -32.66 -16.05 -17.98
N PHE A 454 -33.72 -16.73 -17.53
CA PHE A 454 -33.61 -18.05 -16.88
C PHE A 454 -34.14 -19.15 -17.80
N GLY A 455 -33.52 -19.25 -18.97
CA GLY A 455 -33.41 -20.50 -19.73
C GLY A 455 -31.94 -20.89 -19.72
N GLY A 456 -31.59 -21.95 -18.99
CA GLY A 456 -30.21 -22.34 -18.68
C GLY A 456 -29.27 -22.24 -19.88
N ARG A 457 -28.34 -21.27 -19.82
CA ARG A 457 -27.11 -21.25 -20.59
C ARG A 457 -26.03 -20.59 -19.73
N SER A 458 -25.09 -21.42 -19.29
CA SER A 458 -23.76 -20.99 -18.83
C SER A 458 -23.18 -19.99 -19.84
N SER A 459 -22.86 -18.80 -19.36
CA SER A 459 -22.16 -17.78 -20.14
C SER A 459 -20.75 -18.26 -20.52
N LYS A 460 -20.53 -18.57 -21.80
CA LYS A 460 -19.24 -18.28 -22.42
C LYS A 460 -19.40 -17.01 -23.25
N ARG A 461 -18.72 -15.95 -22.82
CA ARG A 461 -18.47 -14.73 -23.60
C ARG A 461 -17.80 -15.12 -24.91
N GLY A 462 -18.22 -14.51 -26.01
CA GLY A 462 -17.54 -14.60 -27.31
C GLY A 462 -18.21 -13.72 -28.36
N TYR A 463 -17.58 -12.58 -28.63
CA TYR A 463 -17.62 -11.70 -29.81
C TYR A 463 -18.65 -11.95 -30.93
N GLY A 464 -19.30 -10.85 -31.33
CA GLY A 464 -19.46 -10.51 -32.75
C GLY A 464 -20.76 -10.92 -33.43
N ARG A 465 -21.56 -9.92 -33.79
CA ARG A 465 -22.66 -10.03 -34.78
C ARG A 465 -22.13 -10.62 -36.10
N GLY A 466 -22.81 -11.66 -36.59
CA GLY A 466 -22.73 -12.12 -37.98
C GLY A 466 -24.07 -12.73 -38.38
N GLY A 467 -24.85 -11.99 -39.17
CA GLY A 467 -26.16 -12.42 -39.64
C GLY A 467 -26.09 -13.62 -40.58
N GLY A 468 -27.10 -14.48 -40.51
CA GLY A 468 -27.43 -15.40 -41.59
C GLY A 468 -27.26 -16.90 -41.34
N ALA A 469 -27.68 -17.46 -40.19
CA ALA A 469 -27.80 -18.92 -40.05
C ALA A 469 -28.75 -19.42 -38.93
N SER A 470 -29.73 -18.64 -38.45
CA SER A 470 -30.38 -18.92 -37.14
C SER A 470 -31.02 -20.31 -36.97
N ARG A 471 -31.45 -20.96 -38.07
CA ARG A 471 -32.02 -22.32 -38.02
C ARG A 471 -30.97 -23.44 -38.18
N LEU A 472 -29.92 -23.21 -38.96
CA LEU A 472 -28.81 -24.15 -39.10
C LEU A 472 -27.98 -24.16 -37.82
N ASP A 473 -27.69 -22.99 -37.27
CA ASP A 473 -26.98 -22.82 -36.00
C ASP A 473 -27.75 -23.45 -34.83
N SER A 474 -29.08 -23.27 -34.78
CA SER A 474 -29.91 -23.96 -33.79
C SER A 474 -29.92 -25.49 -33.94
N SER A 475 -29.66 -26.01 -35.14
CA SER A 475 -29.59 -27.46 -35.37
C SER A 475 -28.21 -28.03 -35.02
N LEU A 476 -27.14 -27.27 -35.30
CA LEU A 476 -25.76 -27.67 -35.01
C LEU A 476 -25.43 -27.52 -33.53
N SER A 477 -25.92 -26.49 -32.84
CA SER A 477 -25.78 -26.36 -31.37
C SER A 477 -26.45 -27.47 -30.56
N LYS A 478 -27.38 -28.24 -31.15
CA LYS A 478 -27.96 -29.44 -30.53
C LYS A 478 -27.11 -30.69 -30.74
N LEU A 479 -26.18 -30.65 -31.69
CA LEU A 479 -25.33 -31.77 -32.07
C LEU A 479 -23.90 -31.62 -31.52
N LEU A 480 -23.41 -30.39 -31.41
CA LEU A 480 -22.04 -30.04 -31.03
C LEU A 480 -21.98 -29.59 -29.59
N SER A 481 -20.99 -30.09 -28.85
CA SER A 481 -20.83 -29.83 -27.41
C SER A 481 -19.81 -28.72 -27.13
N TYR A 482 -18.93 -28.43 -28.09
CA TYR A 482 -17.87 -27.44 -28.00
C TYR A 482 -18.18 -26.21 -28.86
N ALA A 483 -17.36 -25.15 -28.70
CA ALA A 483 -17.48 -23.96 -29.53
C ALA A 483 -17.19 -24.31 -31.00
N TYR A 484 -17.99 -23.77 -31.91
CA TYR A 484 -17.85 -23.96 -33.35
C TYR A 484 -18.12 -22.65 -34.09
N LYS A 485 -17.63 -22.52 -35.32
CA LYS A 485 -17.90 -21.38 -36.21
C LYS A 485 -18.48 -21.90 -37.52
N ILE A 486 -19.48 -21.20 -38.07
CA ILE A 486 -20.06 -21.56 -39.37
C ILE A 486 -19.92 -20.37 -40.31
N GLU A 487 -19.41 -20.62 -41.51
CA GLU A 487 -19.28 -19.65 -42.58
C GLU A 487 -20.09 -20.13 -43.79
N LYS A 488 -20.80 -19.22 -44.47
CA LYS A 488 -21.52 -19.56 -45.70
C LYS A 488 -20.58 -19.43 -46.89
N GLN A 489 -20.39 -20.51 -47.65
CA GLN A 489 -19.51 -20.52 -48.81
C GLN A 489 -20.27 -21.03 -50.05
N GLY A 490 -20.55 -20.13 -50.99
CA GLY A 490 -21.32 -20.44 -52.20
C GLY A 490 -22.72 -20.99 -51.89
N LYS A 491 -23.01 -22.22 -52.35
CA LYS A 491 -24.27 -22.94 -52.09
C LYS A 491 -24.25 -23.81 -50.82
N GLY A 492 -23.16 -23.80 -50.06
CA GLY A 492 -22.97 -24.61 -48.85
C GLY A 492 -22.46 -23.81 -47.65
N TYR A 493 -22.01 -24.54 -46.63
CA TYR A 493 -21.45 -23.98 -45.40
C TYR A 493 -20.13 -24.65 -45.06
N VAL A 494 -19.22 -23.92 -44.43
CA VAL A 494 -18.02 -24.46 -43.77
C VAL A 494 -18.24 -24.37 -42.27
N LEU A 495 -18.18 -25.52 -41.60
CA LEU A 495 -18.27 -25.65 -40.15
C LEU A 495 -16.85 -25.89 -39.60
N HIS A 496 -16.32 -24.90 -38.91
CA HIS A 496 -15.13 -25.08 -38.09
C HIS A 496 -15.57 -25.65 -36.74
N ALA A 497 -15.14 -26.86 -36.38
CA ALA A 497 -15.52 -27.54 -35.15
C ALA A 497 -14.30 -28.06 -34.37
N HIS A 498 -14.44 -28.15 -33.04
CA HIS A 498 -13.42 -28.74 -32.18
C HIS A 498 -13.16 -30.23 -32.55
N PRO A 499 -11.92 -30.75 -32.47
CA PRO A 499 -11.59 -32.11 -32.90
C PRO A 499 -12.44 -33.22 -32.26
N ASN A 500 -12.82 -33.07 -30.97
CA ASN A 500 -13.74 -33.99 -30.30
C ASN A 500 -15.14 -34.03 -30.94
N ASP A 501 -15.66 -32.87 -31.37
CA ASP A 501 -16.95 -32.80 -32.06
C ASP A 501 -16.82 -33.30 -33.50
N MET A 502 -15.70 -33.07 -34.19
CA MET A 502 -15.44 -33.68 -35.50
C MET A 502 -15.45 -35.21 -35.43
N HIS A 503 -14.78 -35.78 -34.42
CA HIS A 503 -14.75 -37.23 -34.21
C HIS A 503 -16.16 -37.78 -33.96
N TYR A 504 -16.99 -37.03 -33.23
CA TYR A 504 -18.38 -37.38 -33.01
C TYR A 504 -19.22 -37.29 -34.30
N ILE A 505 -19.11 -36.20 -35.07
CA ILE A 505 -19.84 -35.98 -36.32
C ILE A 505 -19.47 -37.02 -37.39
N LEU A 506 -18.20 -37.39 -37.48
CA LEU A 506 -17.70 -38.40 -38.43
C LEU A 506 -17.95 -39.83 -37.95
N GLY A 507 -18.18 -40.03 -36.65
CA GLY A 507 -18.49 -41.32 -36.03
C GLY A 507 -19.98 -41.46 -35.67
N LYS A 508 -20.28 -41.49 -34.36
CA LYS A 508 -21.61 -41.82 -33.80
C LYS A 508 -22.71 -40.83 -34.21
N GLY A 509 -22.34 -39.59 -34.49
CA GLY A 509 -23.22 -38.47 -34.86
C GLY A 509 -23.56 -38.36 -36.36
N ILE A 510 -22.92 -39.16 -37.23
CA ILE A 510 -22.97 -38.96 -38.69
C ILE A 510 -24.39 -39.02 -39.28
N LYS A 511 -25.27 -39.87 -38.73
CA LYS A 511 -26.66 -39.96 -39.19
C LYS A 511 -27.46 -38.69 -38.88
N LYS A 512 -27.21 -38.03 -37.74
CA LYS A 512 -27.85 -36.76 -37.38
C LYS A 512 -27.27 -35.62 -38.21
N PHE A 513 -25.95 -35.60 -38.40
CA PHE A 513 -25.27 -34.59 -39.22
C PHE A 513 -25.74 -34.61 -40.68
N ARG A 514 -25.81 -35.80 -41.32
CA ARG A 514 -26.33 -35.93 -42.70
C ARG A 514 -27.79 -35.48 -42.86
N LYS A 515 -28.61 -35.58 -41.81
CA LYS A 515 -29.99 -35.03 -41.84
C LYS A 515 -29.98 -33.50 -41.85
N ILE A 516 -29.03 -32.87 -41.14
CA ILE A 516 -28.84 -31.42 -41.14
C ILE A 516 -28.34 -30.99 -42.54
N GLU A 517 -27.33 -31.68 -43.08
CA GLU A 517 -26.80 -31.40 -44.41
C GLU A 517 -27.86 -31.50 -45.52
N LYS A 518 -28.69 -32.56 -45.52
CA LYS A 518 -29.82 -32.69 -46.45
C LYS A 518 -30.85 -31.55 -46.35
N ARG A 519 -30.99 -30.95 -45.17
CA ARG A 519 -32.00 -29.92 -44.89
C ARG A 519 -31.52 -28.52 -45.23
N TYR A 520 -30.22 -28.26 -45.10
CA TYR A 520 -29.67 -26.90 -45.22
C TYR A 520 -28.68 -26.73 -46.38
N GLY A 521 -28.23 -27.80 -47.01
CA GLY A 521 -27.22 -27.79 -48.07
C GLY A 521 -25.91 -28.45 -47.62
N PRO A 522 -24.94 -28.65 -48.53
CA PRO A 522 -23.67 -29.29 -48.22
C PRO A 522 -22.90 -28.53 -47.14
N ILE A 523 -22.32 -29.26 -46.18
CA ILE A 523 -21.57 -28.70 -45.05
C ILE A 523 -20.19 -29.33 -45.02
N GLN A 524 -19.16 -28.57 -45.36
CA GLN A 524 -17.76 -28.95 -45.20
C GLN A 524 -17.35 -28.76 -43.74
N VAL A 525 -16.64 -29.72 -43.15
CA VAL A 525 -16.20 -29.66 -41.75
C VAL A 525 -14.69 -29.50 -41.70
N GLU A 526 -14.23 -28.49 -40.98
CA GLU A 526 -12.82 -28.18 -40.75
C GLU A 526 -12.57 -28.07 -39.24
N GLU A 527 -11.33 -28.27 -38.81
CA GLU A 527 -10.95 -28.12 -37.40
C GLU A 527 -10.81 -26.62 -37.06
N ILE A 528 -11.16 -26.23 -35.83
CA ILE A 528 -10.92 -24.86 -35.30
C ILE A 528 -9.47 -24.67 -34.89
#